data_AF-A0A2S6NIW9-F1
#
_entry.id   AF-A0A2S6NIW9-F1
#
_cell.length_a   1.000
_cell.length_b   1.000
_cell.length_c   1.000
_cell.angle_alpha   90.00
_cell.angle_beta   90.00
_cell.angle_gamma   90.00
#
_symmetry.space_group_name_H-M   'P 1'
#
loop_
_entity.id
_entity.type
_entity.pdbx_description
1 polymer ?
#
loop_
_entity_poly.entity_id
_entity_poly.type
_entity_poly.pdbx_seq_one_letter_code
_entity_poly.pdbx_strand_id
1 'polypeptide(L)'
;MNQDQSGPGPSFEERLKAARSRQGLDAPPKPALGNQGELGGSLWSIGLRVGIELVAALAVAVAIGYGLDRIFHTTPILTVVFVPLGGAAGILNLWRMFAPKD
;
A
#
# COMPACT_ATOMS: atom_id res chain seq x y z
N MET A 1 25.11 33.04 13.96
CA MET A 1 24.77 33.02 15.39
C MET A 1 25.14 31.66 15.95
N ASN A 2 26.15 31.63 16.83
CA ASN A 2 26.51 30.47 17.65
C ASN A 2 25.32 30.09 18.56
N GLN A 3 25.14 28.81 18.89
CA GLN A 3 25.49 28.26 20.21
C GLN A 3 25.40 26.72 20.19
N ASP A 4 26.57 26.11 20.22
CA ASP A 4 26.93 24.94 21.02
C ASP A 4 26.00 24.65 22.21
N GLN A 5 25.42 23.45 22.22
CA GLN A 5 25.06 22.77 23.48
C GLN A 5 25.62 21.36 23.44
N SER A 6 26.92 21.30 23.67
CA SER A 6 27.65 20.12 24.11
C SER A 6 27.25 19.81 25.56
N GLY A 7 26.22 18.99 25.75
CA GLY A 7 26.06 18.23 26.99
C GLY A 7 26.86 16.91 26.92
N PRO A 8 27.27 16.28 28.03
CA PRO A 8 27.95 14.98 28.03
C PRO A 8 27.11 13.78 27.52
N GLY A 9 26.05 14.02 26.75
CA GLY A 9 25.13 13.02 26.27
C GLY A 9 24.85 13.18 24.77
N PRO A 10 24.46 12.09 24.09
CA PRO A 10 24.18 12.11 22.67
C PRO A 10 23.14 13.19 22.34
N SER A 11 23.40 13.92 21.26
CA SER A 11 22.60 15.05 20.78
C SER A 11 21.15 14.65 20.51
N PHE A 12 20.22 15.61 20.53
CA PHE A 12 18.80 15.34 20.27
C PHE A 12 18.59 14.61 18.93
N GLU A 13 19.33 15.00 17.90
CA GLU A 13 19.31 14.36 16.58
C GLU A 13 19.78 12.90 16.62
N GLU A 14 20.81 12.58 17.41
CA GLU A 14 21.24 11.19 17.60
C GLU A 14 20.20 10.35 18.33
N ARG A 15 19.52 10.93 19.31
CA ARG A 15 18.42 10.24 20.03
C ARG A 15 17.22 10.02 19.12
N LEU A 16 16.88 11.01 18.29
CA LEU A 16 15.80 10.91 17.31
C LEU A 16 16.13 9.86 16.24
N LYS A 17 17.36 9.87 15.72
CA LYS A 17 17.85 8.88 14.76
C LYS A 17 17.90 7.48 15.36
N ALA A 18 18.37 7.32 16.59
CA ALA A 18 18.39 6.02 17.27
C ALA A 18 16.98 5.49 17.52
N ALA A 19 16.01 6.35 17.88
CA ALA A 19 14.62 5.96 18.05
C ALA A 19 13.96 5.57 16.71
N ARG A 20 14.23 6.34 15.64
CA ARG A 20 13.73 6.07 14.29
C ARG A 20 14.29 4.77 13.72
N SER A 21 15.59 4.53 13.91
CA SER A 21 16.28 3.30 13.50
C SER A 21 15.74 2.08 14.25
N ARG A 22 15.49 2.20 15.57
CA ARG A 22 14.83 1.15 16.38
C ARG A 22 13.43 0.82 15.91
N GLN A 23 12.69 1.81 15.38
CA GLN A 23 11.37 1.61 14.81
C GLN A 23 11.39 1.25 13.31
N GLY A 24 12.56 1.10 12.70
CA GLY A 24 12.69 0.72 11.29
C GLY A 24 12.15 1.77 10.32
N LEU A 25 11.94 3.01 10.78
CA LEU A 25 11.37 4.12 10.01
C LEU A 25 12.38 4.75 9.03
N ASP A 26 13.65 4.40 9.13
CA ASP A 26 14.71 4.74 8.16
C ASP A 26 14.75 3.79 6.96
N ALA A 27 14.02 2.68 7.00
CA ALA A 27 13.82 1.83 5.83
C ALA A 27 12.79 2.50 4.90
N PRO A 28 12.97 2.42 3.57
CA PRO A 28 11.94 2.88 2.64
C PRO A 28 10.60 2.26 3.04
N PRO A 29 9.48 3.00 2.97
CA PRO A 29 8.20 2.59 3.54
C PRO A 29 7.88 1.18 3.07
N LYS A 30 8.05 0.20 3.97
CA LYS A 30 7.60 -1.16 3.70
C LYS A 30 6.08 -1.05 3.55
N PRO A 31 5.52 -1.46 2.40
CA PRO A 31 4.08 -1.49 2.22
C PRO A 31 3.46 -2.14 3.45
N ALA A 32 2.48 -1.47 4.06
CA ALA A 32 1.92 -1.84 5.35
C ALA A 32 1.45 -3.31 5.37
N LEU A 33 2.29 -4.19 5.92
CA LEU A 33 1.99 -5.43 6.66
C LEU A 33 3.31 -6.22 6.84
N GLY A 34 4.17 -5.72 7.72
CA GLY A 34 5.37 -6.44 8.14
C GLY A 34 5.14 -7.11 9.48
N ASN A 35 4.96 -8.44 9.46
CA ASN A 35 5.50 -9.45 10.39
C ASN A 35 4.45 -10.50 10.82
N GLN A 36 4.60 -11.74 10.31
CA GLN A 36 4.54 -12.98 11.10
C GLN A 36 4.80 -14.23 10.23
N GLY A 37 5.85 -14.99 10.57
CA GLY A 37 5.98 -16.42 10.26
C GLY A 37 6.93 -16.78 9.13
N GLU A 38 8.17 -17.10 9.47
CA GLU A 38 9.25 -17.57 8.60
C GLU A 38 8.83 -18.72 7.66
N LEU A 39 9.25 -18.61 6.40
CA LEU A 39 9.26 -19.60 5.31
C LEU A 39 7.90 -20.17 4.81
N GLY A 40 6.89 -20.35 5.66
CA GLY A 40 5.53 -20.74 5.26
C GLY A 40 4.50 -19.60 5.24
N GLY A 41 4.68 -18.59 6.10
CA GLY A 41 3.76 -17.43 6.17
C GLY A 41 3.90 -16.47 5.00
N SER A 42 5.07 -16.42 4.36
CA SER A 42 5.37 -15.50 3.25
C SER A 42 4.45 -15.74 2.04
N LEU A 43 4.35 -16.97 1.54
CA LEU A 43 3.49 -17.29 0.38
C LEU A 43 2.00 -17.06 0.66
N TRP A 44 1.52 -17.44 1.86
CA TRP A 44 0.12 -17.21 2.25
C TRP A 44 -0.19 -15.72 2.42
N SER A 45 0.71 -14.95 3.03
CA SER A 45 0.55 -13.50 3.18
C SER A 45 0.56 -12.77 1.84
N ILE A 46 1.40 -13.21 0.90
CA ILE A 46 1.43 -12.69 -0.47
C ILE A 46 0.11 -13.01 -1.19
N GLY A 47 -0.35 -14.26 -1.12
CA GLY A 47 -1.61 -14.70 -1.74
C GLY A 47 -2.82 -13.94 -1.21
N LEU A 48 -2.92 -13.79 0.12
CA LEU A 48 -3.98 -13.01 0.76
C LEU A 48 -3.95 -11.54 0.32
N ARG A 49 -2.76 -10.93 0.28
CA ARG A 49 -2.61 -9.54 -0.16
C ARG A 49 -3.06 -9.38 -1.61
N VAL A 50 -2.60 -10.25 -2.51
CA VAL A 50 -3.02 -10.26 -3.92
C VAL A 50 -4.53 -10.41 -4.04
N GLY A 51 -5.12 -11.35 -3.30
CA GLY A 51 -6.56 -11.56 -3.28
C GLY A 51 -7.33 -10.33 -2.81
N ILE A 52 -6.91 -9.72 -1.70
CA ILE A 52 -7.55 -8.51 -1.16
C ILE A 52 -7.45 -7.34 -2.15
N GLU A 53 -6.30 -7.13 -2.79
CA GLU A 53 -6.11 -6.07 -3.78
C GLU A 53 -7.06 -6.23 -4.97
N LEU A 54 -7.21 -7.46 -5.49
CA LEU A 54 -8.12 -7.74 -6.60
C LEU A 54 -9.60 -7.59 -6.21
N VAL A 55 -9.99 -8.12 -5.05
CA VAL A 55 -11.36 -8.02 -4.53
C VAL A 55 -11.71 -6.55 -4.24
N ALA A 56 -10.78 -5.79 -3.65
CA ALA A 56 -10.99 -4.37 -3.38
C ALA A 56 -11.12 -3.57 -4.67
N ALA A 57 -10.24 -3.79 -5.66
CA ALA A 57 -10.32 -3.13 -6.96
C ALA A 57 -11.65 -3.42 -7.67
N LEU A 58 -12.11 -4.68 -7.63
CA LEU A 58 -13.39 -5.08 -8.20
C LEU A 58 -14.57 -4.45 -7.45
N ALA A 59 -14.56 -4.48 -6.11
CA ALA A 59 -15.61 -3.88 -5.29
C ALA A 59 -15.75 -2.37 -5.56
N VAL A 60 -14.62 -1.66 -5.65
CA VAL A 60 -14.60 -0.23 -5.98
C VAL A 60 -15.12 0.02 -7.40
N ALA A 61 -14.70 -0.77 -8.38
CA ALA A 61 -15.17 -0.61 -9.76
C ALA A 61 -16.67 -0.86 -9.91
N VAL A 62 -17.20 -1.91 -9.25
CA VAL A 62 -18.64 -2.18 -9.22
C VAL A 62 -19.38 -1.05 -8.52
N ALA A 63 -18.89 -0.56 -7.37
CA ALA A 63 -19.53 0.54 -6.65
C ALA A 63 -19.59 1.82 -7.48
N ILE A 64 -18.50 2.18 -8.16
CA ILE A 64 -18.45 3.35 -9.05
C ILE A 64 -19.37 3.15 -10.24
N GLY A 65 -19.24 2.02 -10.95
CA GLY A 65 -20.05 1.72 -12.13
C GLY A 65 -21.55 1.71 -11.82
N TYR A 66 -21.94 1.06 -10.72
CA TYR A 66 -23.34 1.00 -10.27
C TYR A 66 -23.87 2.38 -9.86
N GLY A 67 -23.04 3.17 -9.16
CA GLY A 67 -23.37 4.54 -8.79
C GLY A 67 -23.62 5.42 -10.02
N LEU A 68 -22.75 5.32 -11.02
CA LEU A 68 -22.90 6.05 -12.29
C LEU A 68 -24.13 5.57 -13.06
N ASP A 69 -24.36 4.25 -13.12
CA ASP A 69 -25.55 3.71 -13.79
C ASP A 69 -26.85 4.27 -13.18
N ARG A 70 -26.88 4.45 -11.86
CA ARG A 70 -28.02 5.05 -11.16
C ARG A 70 -28.18 6.55 -11.42
N ILE A 71 -27.09 7.30 -11.51
CA ILE A 71 -27.12 8.76 -11.73
C ILE A 71 -27.54 9.08 -13.17
N PHE A 72 -27.02 8.35 -14.14
CA PHE A 72 -27.29 8.57 -15.56
C PHE A 72 -28.49 7.78 -16.08
N HIS A 73 -29.17 7.02 -15.21
CA HIS A 73 -30.26 6.12 -15.57
C HIS A 73 -29.90 5.17 -16.73
N THR A 74 -28.63 4.79 -16.82
CA THR A 74 -28.17 3.83 -17.82
C THR A 74 -28.55 2.42 -17.38
N THR A 75 -28.73 1.53 -18.35
CA THR A 75 -28.64 0.08 -18.10
C THR A 75 -27.22 -0.25 -17.60
N PRO A 76 -26.89 -1.45 -17.06
CA PRO A 76 -25.63 -1.70 -16.33
C PRO A 76 -24.36 -1.70 -17.19
N ILE A 77 -24.34 -0.90 -18.25
CA ILE A 77 -23.26 -0.67 -19.21
C ILE A 77 -22.06 -0.04 -18.50
N LEU A 78 -22.24 0.98 -17.65
CA LEU A 78 -21.09 1.61 -16.99
C LEU A 78 -20.47 0.66 -15.98
N THR A 79 -21.27 -0.11 -15.24
CA THR A 79 -20.76 -1.22 -14.41
C THR A 79 -19.96 -2.23 -15.22
N VAL A 80 -20.48 -2.70 -16.35
CA VAL A 80 -19.79 -3.66 -17.23
C VAL A 80 -18.47 -3.10 -17.77
N VAL A 81 -18.39 -1.80 -18.05
CA VAL A 81 -17.16 -1.15 -18.50
C VAL A 81 -16.16 -0.90 -17.34
N PHE A 82 -16.64 -0.51 -16.16
CA PHE A 82 -15.79 -0.23 -15.02
C PHE A 82 -15.17 -1.49 -14.41
N VAL A 83 -15.86 -2.64 -14.44
CA VAL A 83 -15.32 -3.91 -13.92
C VAL A 83 -13.95 -4.29 -14.54
N PRO A 84 -13.78 -4.37 -15.88
CA PRO A 84 -12.48 -4.67 -16.47
C PRO A 84 -11.46 -3.55 -16.25
N LEU A 85 -11.89 -2.28 -16.17
CA LEU A 85 -10.99 -1.17 -15.81
C LEU A 85 -10.45 -1.30 -14.38
N GLY A 86 -11.32 -1.66 -13.43
CA GLY A 86 -10.93 -1.98 -12.06
C GLY A 86 -10.01 -3.18 -11.96
N GLY A 87 -10.33 -4.25 -12.71
CA GLY A 87 -9.47 -5.42 -12.82
C GLY A 87 -8.08 -5.07 -13.36
N ALA A 88 -8.01 -4.28 -14.43
CA ALA A 88 -6.76 -3.79 -14.98
C ALA A 88 -5.98 -2.93 -13.97
N ALA A 89 -6.64 -2.01 -13.27
CA ALA A 89 -6.01 -1.21 -12.22
C ALA A 89 -5.48 -2.07 -11.06
N GLY A 90 -6.23 -3.09 -10.64
CA GLY A 90 -5.81 -4.06 -9.64
C GLY A 90 -4.55 -4.81 -10.08
N ILE A 91 -4.54 -5.38 -11.29
CA ILE A 91 -3.38 -6.09 -11.86
C ILE A 91 -2.17 -5.16 -11.99
N LEU A 92 -2.36 -3.92 -12.44
CA LEU A 92 -1.30 -2.92 -12.54
C LEU A 92 -0.72 -2.56 -11.17
N ASN A 93 -1.54 -2.51 -10.12
CA ASN A 93 -1.06 -2.29 -8.76
C ASN A 93 -0.20 -3.46 -8.26
N LEU A 94 -0.58 -4.69 -8.58
CA LEU A 94 0.23 -5.87 -8.30
C LEU A 94 1.55 -5.83 -9.07
N TRP A 95 1.51 -5.54 -10.37
CA TRP A 95 2.72 -5.41 -11.18
C TRP A 95 3.67 -4.36 -10.62
N ARG A 96 3.18 -3.19 -10.22
CA ARG A 96 4.01 -2.16 -9.59
C ARG A 96 4.63 -2.59 -8.26
N MET A 97 3.96 -3.49 -7.53
CA MET A 97 4.48 -4.04 -6.28
C MET A 97 5.61 -5.03 -6.52
N PHE A 98 5.47 -5.88 -7.54
CA PHE A 98 6.41 -6.97 -7.84
C PHE A 98 7.45 -6.63 -8.90
N ALA A 99 7.28 -5.52 -9.63
CA ALA A 99 8.22 -5.08 -10.65
C ALA A 99 9.59 -4.83 -9.99
N PRO A 100 10.66 -5.50 -10.47
CA PRO A 100 12.02 -5.15 -10.12
C PRO A 100 12.24 -3.67 -10.43
N LYS A 101 12.80 -2.91 -9.49
CA LYS A 101 13.39 -1.60 -9.80
C LYS A 101 14.81 -1.89 -10.23
N ASP A 102 15.05 -1.80 -11.53
CA ASP A 102 16.39 -1.78 -12.12
C ASP A 102 17.07 -0.44 -11.84
#